data_AF-A0A662XBP6-F1
#
_entry.id   AF-A0A662XBP6-F1
#
_cell.length_a   1.000
_cell.length_b   1.000
_cell.length_c   1.000
_cell.angle_alpha   90.00
_cell.angle_beta   90.00
_cell.angle_gamma   90.00
#
_symmetry.space_group_name_H-M   'P 1'
#
loop_
_entity.id
_entity.type
_entity.pdbx_description
1 polymer ?
#
loop_
_entity_poly.entity_id
_entity_poly.type
_entity_poly.pdbx_seq_one_letter_code
_entity_poly.pdbx_strand_id
1 'polypeptide(L)'
;MSLIATVARMYQKSVGKSLAMYGLKYDDLLVDTAAVQTALHWIPKDEYTARTKRIARATDCSLKRSYLPDEIQAIQRPYEGYMEEKVAEAEAIDAERASLTRCAKPSSTYSKTALSARARPEVTPSESDEEEGEEVVDDDDEEDDDNDAEFGAAAEREHERQQQLQRQQQPRPQPQRHRPGKQSLARASSVSLAKGPGRKAQLKSPTSFTMAPFADTRQSSTQYSRPASAPAGRPKSATTFLRQQDREDGDDTGQRSAAAISIAYLRAAAEKKKTRDREFAVRSRSNVALLRFLALVADWTVVIVA
;
A
#
# COMPACT_ATOMS: atom_id res chain seq x y z
N MET A 1 -5.78 -7.94 -44.47
CA MET A 1 -5.43 -7.77 -43.05
C MET A 1 -6.72 -7.74 -42.24
N SER A 2 -6.83 -8.52 -41.16
CA SER A 2 -8.04 -8.53 -40.32
C SER A 2 -8.30 -7.16 -39.68
N LEU A 3 -9.56 -6.73 -39.62
CA LEU A 3 -9.98 -5.50 -38.92
C LEU A 3 -9.54 -5.53 -37.45
N ILE A 4 -9.61 -6.72 -36.82
CA ILE A 4 -9.21 -6.95 -35.43
C ILE A 4 -7.73 -6.62 -35.24
N ALA A 5 -6.87 -7.05 -36.16
CA ALA A 5 -5.43 -6.77 -36.09
C ALA A 5 -5.11 -5.26 -36.24
N THR A 6 -5.98 -4.50 -36.91
CA THR A 6 -5.81 -3.04 -37.06
C THR A 6 -6.21 -2.32 -35.78
N VAL A 7 -7.37 -2.69 -35.21
CA VAL A 7 -7.83 -2.16 -33.92
C VAL A 7 -6.84 -2.51 -32.80
N ALA A 8 -6.34 -3.74 -32.76
CA ALA A 8 -5.33 -4.18 -31.79
C ALA A 8 -4.05 -3.34 -31.87
N ARG A 9 -3.56 -3.05 -33.09
CA ARG A 9 -2.37 -2.20 -33.28
C ARG A 9 -2.60 -0.75 -32.84
N MET A 10 -3.80 -0.21 -33.03
CA MET A 10 -4.15 1.13 -32.53
C MET A 10 -4.18 1.16 -31.00
N TYR A 11 -4.82 0.16 -30.40
CA TYR A 11 -4.86 0.01 -28.95
C TYR A 11 -3.46 -0.16 -28.35
N GLN A 12 -2.65 -1.04 -28.92
CA GLN A 12 -1.26 -1.23 -28.52
C GLN A 12 -0.51 0.10 -28.55
N LYS A 13 -0.57 0.89 -29.64
CA LYS A 13 0.08 2.20 -29.67
C LYS A 13 -0.40 3.15 -28.57
N SER A 14 -1.70 3.18 -28.26
CA SER A 14 -2.23 4.01 -27.17
C SER A 14 -1.71 3.58 -25.79
N VAL A 15 -1.70 2.27 -25.52
CA VAL A 15 -1.20 1.72 -24.24
C VAL A 15 0.30 1.92 -24.13
N GLY A 16 1.06 1.67 -25.20
CA GLY A 16 2.50 1.89 -25.24
C GLY A 16 2.87 3.34 -24.96
N LYS A 17 2.11 4.30 -25.51
CA LYS A 17 2.29 5.72 -25.20
C LYS A 17 2.01 6.01 -23.71
N SER A 18 0.91 5.49 -23.17
CA SER A 18 0.57 5.66 -21.76
C SER A 18 1.63 5.08 -20.82
N LEU A 19 2.14 3.88 -21.12
CA LEU A 19 3.23 3.25 -20.38
C LEU A 19 4.51 4.08 -20.43
N ALA A 20 4.87 4.58 -21.62
CA ALA A 20 6.07 5.40 -21.80
C ALA A 20 6.00 6.71 -20.99
N MET A 21 4.82 7.36 -20.89
CA MET A 21 4.63 8.58 -20.09
C MET A 21 4.99 8.42 -18.61
N TYR A 22 4.83 7.21 -18.05
CA TYR A 22 5.20 6.89 -16.67
C TYR A 22 6.53 6.10 -16.57
N GLY A 23 7.09 5.68 -17.71
CA GLY A 23 8.28 4.83 -17.78
C GLY A 23 8.04 3.43 -17.20
N LEU A 24 6.86 2.87 -17.41
CA LEU A 24 6.50 1.50 -17.02
C LEU A 24 6.71 0.52 -18.19
N LYS A 25 7.00 -0.74 -17.86
CA LYS A 25 6.89 -1.87 -18.80
C LYS A 25 5.53 -2.55 -18.64
N TYR A 26 5.11 -3.31 -19.66
CA TYR A 26 3.85 -4.04 -19.62
C TYR A 26 3.79 -5.04 -18.45
N ASP A 27 4.88 -5.76 -18.21
CA ASP A 27 5.01 -6.73 -17.10
C ASP A 27 4.84 -6.09 -15.72
N ASP A 28 5.13 -4.79 -15.59
CA ASP A 28 4.98 -4.07 -14.32
C ASP A 28 3.49 -3.90 -13.93
N LEU A 29 2.56 -4.07 -14.89
CA LEU A 29 1.10 -3.99 -14.69
C LEU A 29 0.43 -5.35 -14.49
N LEU A 30 1.19 -6.46 -14.54
CA LEU A 30 0.63 -7.79 -14.32
C LEU A 30 0.00 -7.86 -12.93
N VAL A 31 -1.14 -8.54 -12.84
CA VAL A 31 -1.79 -8.81 -11.55
C VAL A 31 -0.87 -9.73 -10.75
N ASP A 32 -0.64 -9.38 -9.49
CA ASP A 32 0.21 -10.14 -8.56
C ASP A 32 -0.46 -11.47 -8.17
N THR A 33 -0.52 -12.42 -9.11
CA THR A 33 -0.95 -13.81 -8.85
C THR A 33 0.17 -14.60 -8.18
N ALA A 34 -0.14 -15.78 -7.64
CA ALA A 34 0.87 -16.66 -7.03
C ALA A 34 2.02 -17.00 -8.01
N ALA A 35 1.69 -17.26 -9.28
CA ALA A 35 2.67 -17.52 -10.33
C ALA A 35 3.56 -16.30 -10.67
N VAL A 36 2.99 -15.09 -10.60
CA VAL A 36 3.76 -13.85 -10.80
C VAL A 36 4.72 -13.62 -9.64
N GLN A 37 4.32 -13.90 -8.41
CA GLN A 37 5.19 -13.77 -7.23
C GLN A 37 6.34 -14.79 -7.26
N THR A 38 6.08 -16.05 -7.62
CA THR A 38 7.14 -17.04 -7.80
C THR A 38 8.09 -16.66 -8.93
N ALA A 39 7.57 -16.16 -10.06
CA ALA A 39 8.38 -15.65 -11.15
C ALA A 39 9.27 -14.47 -10.72
N LEU A 40 8.77 -13.53 -9.89
CA LEU A 40 9.57 -12.43 -9.33
C LEU A 40 10.76 -12.92 -8.51
N HIS A 41 10.64 -14.05 -7.81
CA HIS A 41 11.73 -14.65 -7.05
C HIS A 41 12.78 -15.35 -7.92
N TRP A 42 12.44 -15.75 -9.16
CA TRP A 42 13.37 -16.41 -10.08
C TRP A 42 14.14 -15.44 -10.97
N ILE A 43 13.64 -14.22 -11.14
CA ILE A 43 14.26 -13.18 -11.96
C ILE A 43 15.56 -12.68 -11.32
N PRO A 44 16.58 -12.29 -12.12
CA PRO A 44 17.79 -11.69 -11.58
C PRO A 44 17.47 -10.44 -10.74
N LYS A 45 18.19 -10.30 -9.63
CA LYS A 45 17.99 -9.21 -8.67
C LYS A 45 18.05 -7.82 -9.32
N ASP A 46 18.87 -7.65 -10.35
CA ASP A 46 19.01 -6.38 -11.07
C ASP A 46 17.68 -5.96 -11.74
N GLU A 47 17.00 -6.89 -12.40
CA GLU A 47 15.69 -6.63 -13.02
C GLU A 47 14.60 -6.39 -11.97
N TYR A 48 14.64 -7.13 -10.86
CA TYR A 48 13.73 -6.88 -9.73
C TYR A 48 13.90 -5.46 -9.17
N THR A 49 15.13 -5.00 -8.96
CA THR A 49 15.38 -3.63 -8.49
C THR A 49 14.98 -2.59 -9.54
N ALA A 50 15.18 -2.88 -10.83
CA ALA A 50 14.76 -2.02 -11.92
C ALA A 50 13.22 -1.89 -11.96
N ARG A 51 12.47 -2.98 -11.80
CA ARG A 51 11.01 -3.00 -11.64
C ARG A 51 10.57 -2.10 -10.49
N THR A 52 11.12 -2.31 -9.30
CA THR A 52 10.77 -1.52 -8.11
C THR A 52 11.02 -0.02 -8.34
N LYS A 53 12.13 0.35 -8.99
CA LYS A 53 12.41 1.75 -9.35
C LYS A 53 11.43 2.31 -10.39
N ARG A 54 11.03 1.52 -11.40
CA ARG A 54 10.01 1.92 -12.39
C ARG A 54 8.67 2.19 -11.72
N ILE A 55 8.21 1.27 -10.87
CA ILE A 55 6.95 1.42 -10.13
C ILE A 55 6.99 2.64 -9.21
N ALA A 56 8.06 2.82 -8.42
CA ALA A 56 8.19 3.98 -7.53
C ALA A 56 8.21 5.33 -8.29
N ARG A 57 8.80 5.35 -9.48
CA ARG A 57 8.77 6.54 -10.34
C ARG A 57 7.38 6.79 -10.93
N ALA A 58 6.70 5.75 -11.39
CA ALA A 58 5.36 5.85 -11.94
C ALA A 58 4.35 6.33 -10.90
N THR A 59 4.46 5.84 -9.65
CA THR A 59 3.63 6.30 -8.53
C THR A 59 3.92 7.76 -8.19
N ASP A 60 5.19 8.20 -8.21
CA ASP A 60 5.57 9.60 -8.02
C ASP A 60 5.00 10.52 -9.12
N CYS A 61 5.14 10.13 -10.38
CA CYS A 61 4.54 10.83 -11.53
C CYS A 61 3.01 10.93 -11.41
N SER A 62 2.35 9.81 -11.05
CA SER A 62 0.90 9.75 -10.84
C SER A 62 0.44 10.68 -9.72
N LEU A 63 1.13 10.64 -8.57
CA LEU A 63 0.84 11.47 -7.42
C LEU A 63 1.01 12.97 -7.72
N LYS A 64 2.06 13.32 -8.48
CA LYS A 64 2.35 14.70 -8.89
C LYS A 64 1.53 15.17 -10.10
N ARG A 65 0.78 14.27 -10.74
CA ARG A 65 0.08 14.53 -12.01
C ARG A 65 1.02 15.09 -13.08
N SER A 66 2.26 14.61 -13.10
CA SER A 66 3.29 14.95 -14.08
C SER A 66 3.73 13.72 -14.84
N TYR A 67 4.32 13.94 -16.02
CA TYR A 67 4.81 12.88 -16.90
C TYR A 67 6.33 12.95 -17.04
N LEU A 68 6.93 11.87 -17.54
CA LEU A 68 8.33 11.85 -17.91
C LEU A 68 8.62 12.82 -19.07
N PRO A 69 9.82 13.40 -19.17
CA PRO A 69 10.23 14.17 -20.34
C PRO A 69 10.21 13.31 -21.62
N ASP A 70 9.85 13.92 -22.76
CA ASP A 70 9.67 13.23 -24.05
C ASP A 70 10.93 12.48 -24.51
N GLU A 71 12.12 13.03 -24.23
CA GLU A 71 13.40 12.38 -24.51
C GLU A 71 13.53 11.03 -23.79
N ILE A 72 13.09 10.95 -22.54
CA ILE A 72 13.14 9.72 -21.75
C ILE A 72 12.03 8.76 -22.20
N GLN A 73 10.85 9.27 -22.55
CA GLN A 73 9.74 8.46 -23.08
C GLN A 73 10.15 7.74 -24.38
N ALA A 74 10.91 8.40 -25.25
CA ALA A 74 11.36 7.83 -26.52
C ALA A 74 12.35 6.65 -26.37
N ILE A 75 13.09 6.61 -25.26
CA ILE A 75 14.05 5.53 -24.94
C ILE A 75 13.31 4.30 -24.39
N GLN A 76 12.12 4.47 -23.81
CA GLN A 76 11.40 3.37 -23.19
C GLN A 76 10.98 2.31 -24.23
N ARG A 77 11.07 1.04 -23.82
CA ARG A 77 10.58 -0.12 -24.57
C ARG A 77 9.50 -0.85 -23.76
N PRO A 78 8.23 -0.41 -23.85
CA PRO A 78 7.16 -0.94 -22.98
C PRO A 78 6.86 -2.43 -23.17
N TYR A 79 7.10 -2.96 -24.37
CA TYR A 79 6.78 -4.35 -24.76
C TYR A 79 7.97 -5.31 -24.64
N GLU A 80 9.09 -4.87 -24.07
CA GLU A 80 10.23 -5.73 -23.79
C GLU A 80 10.00 -6.46 -22.45
N GLY A 81 9.32 -7.61 -22.55
CA GLY A 81 8.99 -8.48 -21.43
C GLY A 81 10.22 -9.15 -20.83
N TYR A 82 10.24 -9.26 -19.51
CA TYR A 82 11.30 -9.91 -18.72
C TYR A 82 10.74 -10.97 -17.76
N MET A 83 9.41 -11.01 -17.57
CA MET A 83 8.73 -11.95 -16.68
C MET A 83 7.98 -13.07 -17.41
N GLU A 84 7.58 -12.84 -18.68
CA GLU A 84 6.66 -13.72 -19.43
C GLU A 84 7.09 -15.19 -19.40
N GLU A 85 8.36 -15.49 -19.67
CA GLU A 85 8.90 -16.85 -19.65
C GLU A 85 8.80 -17.50 -18.26
N LYS A 86 9.08 -16.73 -17.19
CA LYS A 86 9.08 -17.22 -15.81
C LYS A 86 7.68 -17.41 -15.25
N VAL A 87 6.73 -16.57 -15.65
CA VAL A 87 5.32 -16.75 -15.30
C VAL A 87 4.77 -18.00 -15.97
N ALA A 88 5.04 -18.21 -17.25
CA ALA A 88 4.62 -19.41 -17.96
C ALA A 88 5.20 -20.69 -17.35
N GLU A 89 6.48 -20.66 -16.96
CA GLU A 89 7.14 -21.77 -16.24
C GLU A 89 6.47 -22.05 -14.88
N ALA A 90 6.15 -21.01 -14.11
CA ALA A 90 5.47 -21.14 -12.82
C ALA A 90 4.06 -21.72 -12.97
N GLU A 91 3.28 -21.23 -13.94
CA GLU A 91 1.94 -21.74 -14.23
C GLU A 91 1.96 -23.20 -14.70
N ALA A 92 2.95 -23.59 -15.50
CA ALA A 92 3.13 -24.97 -15.93
C ALA A 92 3.40 -25.89 -14.73
N ILE A 93 4.31 -25.51 -13.83
CA ILE A 93 4.62 -26.27 -12.62
C ILE A 93 3.38 -26.39 -11.71
N ASP A 94 2.63 -25.31 -11.54
CA ASP A 94 1.42 -25.32 -10.73
C ASP A 94 0.29 -26.16 -11.37
N ALA A 95 0.18 -26.13 -12.69
CA ALA A 95 -0.75 -27.00 -13.43
C ALA A 95 -0.38 -28.47 -13.30
N GLU A 96 0.91 -28.82 -13.40
CA GLU A 96 1.44 -30.17 -13.17
C GLU A 96 1.13 -30.63 -11.76
N ARG A 97 1.44 -29.83 -10.73
CA ARG A 97 1.11 -30.12 -9.33
C ARG A 97 -0.39 -30.29 -9.13
N ALA A 98 -1.20 -29.41 -9.69
CA ALA A 98 -2.65 -29.49 -9.57
C ALA A 98 -3.23 -30.71 -10.29
N SER A 99 -2.60 -31.19 -11.37
CA SER A 99 -2.98 -32.44 -12.05
C SER A 99 -2.66 -33.66 -11.17
N LEU A 100 -1.49 -33.69 -10.53
CA LEU A 100 -1.09 -34.73 -9.60
C LEU A 100 -1.98 -34.75 -8.35
N THR A 101 -2.23 -33.58 -7.75
CA THR A 101 -3.09 -33.46 -6.56
C THR A 101 -4.56 -33.76 -6.86
N ARG A 102 -5.09 -33.36 -8.03
CA ARG A 102 -6.48 -33.73 -8.43
C ARG A 102 -6.63 -35.21 -8.74
N CYS A 103 -5.61 -35.84 -9.33
CA CYS A 103 -5.61 -37.28 -9.60
C CYS A 103 -5.34 -38.12 -8.32
N ALA A 104 -4.77 -37.51 -7.29
CA ALA A 104 -4.45 -38.14 -6.00
C ALA A 104 -5.50 -37.94 -4.91
N LYS A 105 -6.72 -37.46 -5.22
CA LYS A 105 -7.83 -37.62 -4.26
C LYS A 105 -8.11 -39.12 -4.18
N PRO A 106 -7.76 -39.83 -3.09
CA PRO A 106 -8.23 -41.19 -2.96
C PRO A 106 -9.75 -41.12 -3.01
N SER A 107 -10.36 -42.01 -3.77
CA SER A 107 -11.71 -42.46 -3.50
C SER A 107 -11.76 -42.83 -2.02
N SER A 108 -12.11 -41.86 -1.17
CA SER A 108 -12.30 -42.05 0.26
C SER A 108 -13.63 -42.77 0.43
N THR A 109 -13.61 -44.02 0.00
CA THR A 109 -14.49 -45.09 0.41
C THR A 109 -13.64 -46.03 1.26
N TYR A 110 -12.84 -45.48 2.18
CA TYR A 110 -12.34 -46.25 3.30
C TYR A 110 -13.40 -46.19 4.39
N SER A 111 -14.24 -47.23 4.36
CA SER A 111 -15.11 -47.71 5.42
C SER A 111 -14.52 -47.47 6.82
N LYS A 112 -15.21 -46.65 7.60
CA LYS A 112 -14.96 -46.34 9.01
C LYS A 112 -15.38 -47.50 9.93
N THR A 113 -15.05 -48.74 9.57
CA THR A 113 -15.47 -49.96 10.30
C THR A 113 -14.34 -50.98 10.38
N ALA A 114 -13.30 -50.73 11.18
CA ALA A 114 -12.34 -51.78 11.55
C ALA A 114 -11.42 -51.44 12.76
N LEU A 115 -11.83 -50.55 13.68
CA LEU A 115 -11.09 -50.31 14.93
C LEU A 115 -12.01 -50.32 16.15
N SER A 116 -12.87 -51.34 16.23
CA SER A 116 -13.57 -51.72 17.47
C SER A 116 -13.61 -53.24 17.56
N ALA A 117 -12.45 -53.83 17.82
CA ALA A 117 -12.31 -55.25 18.13
C ALA A 117 -11.17 -55.46 19.13
N ARG A 118 -11.28 -54.83 20.30
CA ARG A 118 -10.56 -55.27 21.49
C ARG A 118 -11.50 -55.26 22.70
N ALA A 119 -12.30 -56.33 22.74
CA ALA A 119 -12.81 -57.01 23.92
C ALA A 119 -12.96 -56.19 25.22
N ARG A 120 -14.20 -55.82 25.53
CA ARG A 120 -14.67 -55.67 26.91
C ARG A 120 -16.10 -56.26 26.99
N PRO A 121 -16.38 -57.23 27.88
CA PRO A 121 -17.64 -57.96 27.86
C PRO A 121 -18.77 -57.18 28.54
N GLU A 122 -19.94 -57.23 27.89
CA GLU A 122 -21.31 -57.33 28.42
C GLU A 122 -21.72 -56.43 29.60
N VAL A 123 -22.48 -55.37 29.30
CA VAL A 123 -23.59 -54.90 30.14
C VAL A 123 -24.75 -54.46 29.23
N THR A 124 -25.95 -54.84 29.66
CA THR A 124 -27.29 -54.86 29.05
C THR A 124 -27.88 -53.52 28.54
N PRO A 125 -28.92 -53.57 27.68
CA PRO A 125 -29.50 -52.39 27.03
C PRO A 125 -30.56 -51.71 27.90
N SER A 126 -30.53 -50.38 27.94
CA SER A 126 -31.68 -49.56 28.35
C SER A 126 -31.93 -48.51 27.28
N GLU A 127 -33.08 -48.64 26.63
CA GLU A 127 -33.73 -47.60 25.85
C GLU A 127 -33.89 -46.33 26.68
N SER A 128 -33.40 -45.22 26.16
CA SER A 128 -33.90 -43.89 26.47
C SER A 128 -33.53 -42.99 25.30
N ASP A 129 -34.55 -42.66 24.51
CA ASP A 129 -34.66 -41.40 23.79
C ASP A 129 -34.14 -40.25 24.67
N GLU A 130 -33.33 -39.35 24.11
CA GLU A 130 -33.40 -37.89 24.33
C GLU A 130 -32.19 -37.18 23.69
N GLU A 131 -32.53 -36.25 22.79
CA GLU A 131 -31.82 -35.02 22.40
C GLU A 131 -30.33 -35.09 21.99
N GLU A 132 -30.09 -35.03 20.67
CA GLU A 132 -28.82 -34.59 20.09
C GLU A 132 -28.60 -33.10 20.44
N GLY A 133 -27.93 -32.86 21.57
CA GLY A 133 -27.28 -31.59 21.86
C GLY A 133 -26.13 -31.36 20.88
N GLU A 134 -26.12 -30.18 20.25
CA GLU A 134 -25.01 -29.69 19.45
C GLU A 134 -23.75 -29.62 20.34
N GLU A 135 -22.83 -30.57 20.16
CA GLU A 135 -21.48 -30.52 20.71
C GLU A 135 -20.73 -29.40 19.98
N VAL A 136 -20.79 -28.20 20.56
CA VAL A 136 -19.89 -27.10 20.26
C VAL A 136 -18.50 -27.59 20.67
N VAL A 137 -17.71 -27.97 19.66
CA VAL A 137 -16.27 -28.14 19.81
C VAL A 137 -15.72 -26.72 19.99
N ASP A 138 -15.49 -26.35 21.25
CA ASP A 138 -14.62 -25.23 21.58
C ASP A 138 -13.20 -25.63 21.13
N ASP A 139 -12.84 -25.24 19.91
CA ASP A 139 -11.45 -25.26 19.44
C ASP A 139 -10.67 -24.24 20.30
N ASP A 140 -10.18 -24.70 21.45
CA ASP A 140 -9.13 -24.09 22.27
C ASP A 140 -7.81 -24.05 21.48
N ASP A 141 -7.76 -23.19 20.45
CA ASP A 141 -6.51 -22.75 19.83
C ASP A 141 -5.96 -21.55 20.63
N GLU A 142 -5.57 -21.79 21.88
CA GLU A 142 -4.61 -20.94 22.58
C GLU A 142 -3.21 -21.21 22.01
N GLU A 143 -2.93 -20.73 20.79
CA GLU A 143 -1.55 -20.59 20.30
C GLU A 143 -1.01 -19.23 20.72
N ASP A 144 -0.09 -19.29 21.68
CA ASP A 144 0.83 -18.28 22.21
C ASP A 144 1.21 -17.12 21.24
N ASP A 145 0.48 -16.01 21.32
CA ASP A 145 0.77 -14.74 20.64
C ASP A 145 1.71 -13.83 21.49
N ASP A 146 2.76 -14.41 22.06
CA ASP A 146 3.71 -13.71 22.95
C ASP A 146 4.74 -12.82 22.22
N ASN A 147 4.67 -12.68 20.89
CA ASN A 147 5.67 -11.93 20.11
C ASN A 147 5.29 -10.48 19.77
N ASP A 148 4.10 -10.01 20.12
CA ASP A 148 3.65 -8.66 19.75
C ASP A 148 4.00 -7.58 20.79
N ALA A 149 4.46 -7.98 21.98
CA ALA A 149 4.78 -7.04 23.05
C ALA A 149 6.09 -6.25 22.81
N GLU A 150 6.99 -6.71 21.95
CA GLU A 150 8.30 -6.08 21.79
C GLU A 150 8.27 -4.81 20.92
N PHE A 151 7.37 -4.73 19.94
CA PHE A 151 7.32 -3.57 19.04
C PHE A 151 6.78 -2.31 19.73
N GLY A 152 5.86 -2.47 20.69
CA GLY A 152 5.31 -1.36 21.48
C GLY A 152 6.35 -0.69 22.38
N ALA A 153 7.20 -1.48 23.04
CA ALA A 153 8.20 -0.98 23.99
C ALA A 153 9.30 -0.14 23.31
N ALA A 154 9.63 -0.42 22.05
CA ALA A 154 10.59 0.38 21.29
C ALA A 154 10.02 1.77 20.92
N ALA A 155 8.77 1.81 20.47
CA ALA A 155 8.09 3.06 20.12
C ALA A 155 7.88 3.96 21.36
N GLU A 156 7.56 3.37 22.51
CA GLU A 156 7.34 4.10 23.75
C GLU A 156 8.64 4.73 24.30
N ARG A 157 9.77 4.01 24.22
CA ARG A 157 11.10 4.57 24.59
C ARG A 157 11.52 5.74 23.71
N GLU A 158 11.20 5.72 22.42
CA GLU A 158 11.55 6.83 21.53
C GLU A 158 10.69 8.08 21.82
N HIS A 159 9.41 7.88 22.11
CA HIS A 159 8.51 8.97 22.51
C HIS A 159 8.94 9.62 23.84
N GLU A 160 9.32 8.82 24.85
CA GLU A 160 9.87 9.35 26.11
C GLU A 160 11.15 10.15 25.91
N ARG A 161 12.05 9.67 25.05
CA ARG A 161 13.30 10.36 24.73
C ARG A 161 13.04 11.71 24.05
N GLN A 162 12.04 11.80 23.18
CA GLN A 162 11.62 13.07 22.58
C GLN A 162 11.01 14.03 23.61
N GLN A 163 10.19 13.53 24.55
CA GLN A 163 9.67 14.35 25.65
C GLN A 163 10.78 14.90 26.54
N GLN A 164 11.79 14.11 26.88
CA GLN A 164 12.93 14.61 27.66
C GLN A 164 13.71 15.71 26.92
N LEU A 165 13.94 15.56 25.62
CA LEU A 165 14.59 16.59 24.82
C LEU A 165 13.77 17.89 24.76
N GLN A 166 12.44 17.80 24.70
CA GLN A 166 11.57 18.97 24.79
C GLN A 166 11.65 19.66 26.15
N ARG A 167 11.69 18.90 27.25
CA ARG A 167 11.84 19.49 28.60
C ARG A 167 13.18 20.19 28.80
N GLN A 168 14.25 19.70 28.18
CA GLN A 168 15.56 20.37 28.23
C GLN A 168 15.62 21.65 27.39
N GLN A 169 14.83 21.74 26.31
CA GLN A 169 14.79 22.93 25.45
C GLN A 169 13.86 24.02 25.98
N GLN A 170 13.04 23.75 27.01
CA GLN A 170 12.26 24.82 27.62
C GLN A 170 13.18 25.72 28.45
N PRO A 171 13.34 27.01 28.08
CA PRO A 171 14.13 27.94 28.87
C PRO A 171 13.50 28.04 30.25
N ARG A 172 14.31 27.75 31.30
CA ARG A 172 13.87 27.93 32.68
C ARG A 172 13.26 29.33 32.82
N PRO A 173 12.02 29.47 33.32
CA PRO A 173 11.42 30.77 33.50
C PRO A 173 12.33 31.58 34.42
N GLN A 174 12.97 32.62 33.86
CA GLN A 174 13.79 33.50 34.67
C GLN A 174 12.86 34.22 35.66
N PRO A 175 13.21 34.28 36.96
CA PRO A 175 12.44 35.05 37.91
C PRO A 175 12.41 36.50 37.45
N GLN A 176 11.20 37.05 37.29
CA GLN A 176 10.97 38.42 36.87
C GLN A 176 11.69 39.37 37.84
N ARG A 177 12.88 39.82 37.45
CA ARG A 177 13.55 40.93 38.11
C ARG A 177 12.92 42.20 37.60
N HIS A 178 12.04 42.77 38.42
CA HIS A 178 11.64 44.16 38.30
C HIS A 178 12.91 45.03 38.33
N ARG A 179 13.14 45.81 37.28
CA ARG A 179 14.06 46.95 37.35
C ARG A 179 13.45 48.19 36.69
N PRO A 180 13.52 49.34 37.38
CA PRO A 180 12.96 50.59 36.91
C PRO A 180 13.94 51.34 35.98
N GLY A 181 13.38 52.21 35.15
CA GLY A 181 13.91 53.56 34.92
C GLY A 181 15.13 53.72 33.99
N LYS A 182 14.83 54.21 32.77
CA LYS A 182 15.54 55.24 31.97
C LYS A 182 17.02 55.52 32.30
N GLN A 183 17.87 55.49 31.28
CA GLN A 183 18.59 56.68 30.78
C GLN A 183 19.40 56.38 29.51
N SER A 184 19.28 57.32 28.57
CA SER A 184 20.07 57.52 27.35
C SER A 184 21.54 57.83 27.63
N LEU A 185 22.44 57.47 26.72
CA LEU A 185 23.69 58.15 26.29
C LEU A 185 24.37 57.21 25.27
N ALA A 186 24.35 57.52 23.96
CA ALA A 186 25.33 58.32 23.23
C ALA A 186 26.63 57.57 22.82
N ARG A 187 26.82 57.52 21.49
CA ARG A 187 28.02 58.00 20.75
C ARG A 187 29.19 57.05 20.43
N ALA A 188 29.60 57.19 19.15
CA ALA A 188 30.92 56.99 18.50
C ALA A 188 31.41 55.54 18.34
N SER A 189 31.56 55.02 17.12
CA SER A 189 32.54 55.32 16.05
C SER A 189 33.84 54.51 16.18
N SER A 190 34.28 54.02 15.01
CA SER A 190 35.66 53.88 14.51
C SER A 190 36.25 52.46 14.39
N VAL A 191 36.77 52.20 13.17
CA VAL A 191 38.11 51.62 12.85
C VAL A 191 38.25 50.09 13.06
N SER A 192 38.92 49.24 12.26
CA SER A 192 39.81 49.22 11.07
C SER A 192 39.85 47.75 10.58
N LEU A 193 39.92 47.42 9.28
CA LEU A 193 41.13 47.28 8.43
C LEU A 193 42.22 46.30 8.95
N ALA A 194 42.28 45.08 8.40
CA ALA A 194 43.47 44.20 8.21
C ALA A 194 43.00 42.93 7.45
N LYS A 195 43.35 42.63 6.19
CA LYS A 195 44.63 42.30 5.52
C LYS A 195 45.33 41.04 6.10
N GLY A 196 45.35 39.97 5.28
CA GLY A 196 45.85 38.61 5.58
C GLY A 196 47.37 38.48 5.81
N PRO A 197 47.97 37.27 5.82
CA PRO A 197 48.21 36.53 4.57
C PRO A 197 48.31 34.97 4.65
N GLY A 198 48.14 34.33 3.48
CA GLY A 198 49.07 33.35 2.88
C GLY A 198 49.37 32.01 3.57
N ARG A 199 49.04 30.90 2.88
CA ARG A 199 49.90 29.69 2.83
C ARG A 199 49.88 29.06 1.43
N LYS A 200 51.09 28.89 0.89
CA LYS A 200 51.46 28.12 -0.30
C LYS A 200 51.91 26.72 0.15
N ALA A 201 51.58 25.67 -0.60
CA ALA A 201 52.35 24.42 -0.73
C ALA A 201 51.78 23.65 -1.94
N GLN A 202 52.48 23.67 -3.09
CA GLN A 202 53.37 22.61 -3.59
C GLN A 202 52.64 21.30 -3.95
N LEU A 203 52.36 21.07 -5.25
CA LEU A 203 53.25 20.43 -6.24
C LEU A 203 53.49 18.94 -5.95
N LYS A 204 52.83 18.08 -6.73
CA LYS A 204 53.31 16.78 -7.23
C LYS A 204 52.40 16.34 -8.39
N SER A 205 52.91 16.49 -9.61
CA SER A 205 52.54 15.73 -10.81
C SER A 205 53.59 14.62 -11.02
N PRO A 206 53.60 13.83 -12.10
CA PRO A 206 52.58 13.55 -13.12
C PRO A 206 52.34 12.03 -13.32
N THR A 207 51.20 11.66 -13.89
CA THR A 207 51.10 10.40 -14.64
C THR A 207 50.42 10.71 -15.97
N SER A 208 51.17 10.45 -17.02
CA SER A 208 50.80 10.59 -18.42
C SER A 208 49.57 9.76 -18.76
N PHE A 209 48.50 10.42 -19.17
CA PHE A 209 47.44 9.77 -19.94
C PHE A 209 47.21 10.55 -21.23
N THR A 210 47.24 9.77 -22.29
CA THR A 210 47.38 10.16 -23.70
C THR A 210 46.14 10.87 -24.22
N MET A 211 46.37 11.90 -25.03
CA MET A 211 45.35 12.71 -25.70
C MET A 211 44.48 11.89 -26.67
N ALA A 212 43.18 12.14 -26.62
CA ALA A 212 42.27 12.01 -27.76
C ALA A 212 41.50 13.35 -27.90
N PRO A 213 41.40 13.94 -29.10
CA PRO A 213 40.73 15.22 -29.30
C PRO A 213 39.25 15.01 -29.56
N PHE A 214 38.38 15.50 -28.67
CA PHE A 214 36.97 15.70 -29.01
C PHE A 214 36.55 17.15 -28.77
N ALA A 215 36.19 17.73 -29.90
CA ALA A 215 35.57 19.01 -30.22
C ALA A 215 34.87 19.80 -29.11
N ASP A 216 35.10 21.11 -29.20
CA ASP A 216 34.31 22.22 -28.65
C ASP A 216 32.80 21.93 -28.57
N THR A 217 32.22 22.13 -27.39
CA THR A 217 30.87 22.68 -27.31
C THR A 217 30.81 23.71 -26.20
N ARG A 218 30.36 24.89 -26.61
CA ARG A 218 30.38 26.14 -25.86
C ARG A 218 29.51 26.08 -24.61
N GLN A 219 30.04 26.77 -23.61
CA GLN A 219 29.41 27.24 -22.39
C GLN A 219 28.02 27.86 -22.63
N SER A 220 27.02 27.40 -21.88
CA SER A 220 25.91 28.24 -21.44
C SER A 220 25.62 27.92 -19.98
N SER A 221 26.21 28.71 -19.09
CA SER A 221 25.95 28.70 -17.66
C SER A 221 24.60 29.36 -17.38
N THR A 222 23.55 28.57 -17.21
CA THR A 222 22.27 29.08 -16.71
C THR A 222 22.35 29.15 -15.19
N GLN A 223 22.44 30.38 -14.68
CA GLN A 223 22.33 30.72 -13.27
C GLN A 223 20.98 30.23 -12.72
N TYR A 224 21.00 29.24 -11.83
CA TYR A 224 19.84 28.91 -11.00
C TYR A 224 19.73 29.95 -9.88
N SER A 225 18.98 31.01 -10.16
CA SER A 225 18.39 31.89 -9.14
C SER A 225 17.45 31.06 -8.27
N ARG A 226 17.73 31.00 -6.97
CA ARG A 226 16.81 30.49 -5.94
C ARG A 226 15.77 31.57 -5.64
N PRO A 227 14.47 31.39 -5.91
CA PRO A 227 13.45 32.23 -5.29
C PRO A 227 13.17 31.71 -3.88
N ALA A 228 13.62 32.48 -2.89
CA ALA A 228 13.10 32.41 -1.53
C ALA A 228 11.66 32.95 -1.53
N SER A 229 10.66 32.09 -1.37
CA SER A 229 9.33 32.49 -0.87
C SER A 229 8.55 31.26 -0.42
N ALA A 230 8.75 30.90 0.85
CA ALA A 230 7.79 30.06 1.57
C ALA A 230 6.67 30.99 2.07
N PRO A 231 5.40 30.81 1.67
CA PRO A 231 4.29 31.47 2.33
C PRO A 231 4.01 30.77 3.67
N ALA A 232 4.31 31.47 4.76
CA ALA A 232 3.76 31.16 6.07
C ALA A 232 2.25 31.47 6.06
N GLY A 233 1.42 30.51 6.47
CA GLY A 233 0.01 30.76 6.72
C GLY A 233 -0.89 29.57 6.44
N ARG A 234 -0.93 28.61 7.36
CA ARG A 234 -2.05 27.64 7.43
C ARG A 234 -3.11 28.22 8.37
N PRO A 235 -4.27 28.70 7.89
CA PRO A 235 -5.34 29.13 8.77
C PRO A 235 -6.00 27.92 9.43
N LYS A 236 -6.24 28.03 10.73
CA LYS A 236 -7.07 27.13 11.52
C LYS A 236 -8.54 27.36 11.12
N SER A 237 -9.15 26.41 10.43
CA SER A 237 -10.61 26.32 10.29
C SER A 237 -11.10 25.44 11.46
N ALA A 238 -11.59 26.02 12.55
CA ALA A 238 -12.96 26.49 12.72
C ALA A 238 -13.97 25.33 12.68
N THR A 239 -13.89 24.48 13.71
CA THR A 239 -14.97 23.63 14.20
C THR A 239 -16.05 24.53 14.81
N THR A 240 -17.09 24.92 14.08
CA THR A 240 -18.40 25.29 14.66
C THR A 240 -19.47 25.32 13.57
N PHE A 241 -20.70 24.89 13.94
CA PHE A 241 -21.98 25.01 13.22
C PHE A 241 -22.41 23.86 12.31
N LEU A 242 -23.03 22.83 12.92
CA LEU A 242 -24.43 22.50 12.62
C LEU A 242 -25.07 21.88 13.88
N ARG A 243 -25.80 22.71 14.64
CA ARG A 243 -26.65 22.35 15.79
C ARG A 243 -27.99 23.05 15.59
N GLN A 244 -29.00 22.30 15.16
CA GLN A 244 -30.45 22.55 15.14
C GLN A 244 -31.01 21.46 14.23
N GLN A 245 -31.98 20.61 14.56
CA GLN A 245 -32.91 20.39 15.66
C GLN A 245 -32.81 18.88 15.99
N ASP A 246 -33.00 18.41 17.22
CA ASP A 246 -34.32 18.08 17.75
C ASP A 246 -34.31 18.10 19.29
N ARG A 247 -35.39 18.60 19.85
CA ARG A 247 -35.80 18.47 21.25
C ARG A 247 -36.89 17.39 21.32
N GLU A 248 -37.11 16.89 22.53
CA GLU A 248 -38.10 15.88 22.97
C GLU A 248 -37.48 14.47 22.95
N ASP A 249 -37.28 13.73 24.05
CA ASP A 249 -37.89 13.74 25.38
C ASP A 249 -36.85 13.48 26.48
N GLY A 250 -37.15 14.01 27.67
CA GLY A 250 -36.37 13.76 28.88
C GLY A 250 -36.69 12.38 29.45
N ASP A 251 -35.65 11.64 29.82
CA ASP A 251 -35.73 10.67 30.91
C ASP A 251 -34.35 10.44 31.53
N ASP A 252 -34.33 10.43 32.86
CA ASP A 252 -33.18 10.32 33.74
C ASP A 252 -32.32 9.07 33.44
N THR A 253 -31.17 9.23 32.77
CA THR A 253 -30.09 8.20 32.76
C THR A 253 -28.70 8.81 32.82
N GLY A 254 -28.46 9.64 33.84
CA GLY A 254 -27.12 10.12 34.20
C GLY A 254 -26.29 9.01 34.85
N GLN A 255 -25.66 8.16 34.02
CA GLN A 255 -24.49 7.27 34.28
C GLN A 255 -24.60 5.99 33.41
N ARG A 256 -24.87 6.13 32.11
CA ARG A 256 -24.54 5.04 31.19
C ARG A 256 -23.02 5.06 31.01
N SER A 257 -22.35 4.08 31.61
CA SER A 257 -20.90 3.86 31.51
C SER A 257 -20.44 3.97 30.06
N ALA A 258 -19.23 4.49 29.81
CA ALA A 258 -18.68 4.65 28.46
C ALA A 258 -18.78 3.38 27.59
N ALA A 259 -18.82 2.21 28.23
CA ALA A 259 -19.09 0.91 27.62
C ALA A 259 -20.47 0.78 26.97
N ALA A 260 -21.52 1.39 27.51
CA ALA A 260 -22.86 1.33 26.91
C ALA A 260 -22.94 2.17 25.62
N ILE A 261 -22.19 3.28 25.56
CA ILE A 261 -22.08 4.12 24.37
C ILE A 261 -21.29 3.38 23.26
N SER A 262 -20.23 2.65 23.61
CA SER A 262 -19.47 1.86 22.63
C SER A 262 -20.27 0.67 22.08
N ILE A 263 -21.06 -0.03 22.91
CA ILE A 263 -21.92 -1.13 22.46
C ILE A 263 -23.00 -0.64 21.48
N ALA A 264 -23.64 0.49 21.77
CA ALA A 264 -24.64 1.07 20.87
C ALA A 264 -24.02 1.46 19.51
N TYR A 265 -22.81 2.03 19.53
CA TYR A 265 -22.08 2.36 18.30
C TYR A 265 -21.72 1.11 17.48
N LEU A 266 -21.24 0.03 18.14
CA LEU A 266 -20.92 -1.23 17.47
C LEU A 266 -22.16 -1.89 16.86
N ARG A 267 -23.31 -1.86 17.54
CA ARG A 267 -24.58 -2.36 16.99
C ARG A 267 -25.03 -1.55 15.77
N ALA A 268 -24.97 -0.22 15.82
CA ALA A 268 -25.29 0.64 14.68
C ALA A 268 -24.35 0.43 13.49
N ALA A 269 -23.06 0.16 13.74
CA ALA A 269 -22.09 -0.16 12.71
C ALA A 269 -22.37 -1.54 12.06
N ALA A 270 -22.73 -2.55 12.87
CA ALA A 270 -23.10 -3.87 12.39
C ALA A 270 -24.37 -3.85 11.53
N GLU A 271 -25.38 -3.07 11.91
CA GLU A 271 -26.60 -2.89 11.11
C GLU A 271 -26.32 -2.22 9.76
N LYS A 272 -25.45 -1.19 9.72
CA LYS A 272 -25.02 -0.57 8.47
C LYS A 272 -24.23 -1.51 7.55
N LYS A 273 -23.50 -2.48 8.13
CA LYS A 273 -22.83 -3.53 7.33
C LYS A 273 -23.85 -4.50 6.74
N LYS A 274 -24.83 -4.94 7.54
CA LYS A 274 -25.88 -5.87 7.12
C LYS A 274 -26.76 -5.31 5.98
N THR A 275 -27.08 -4.01 6.01
CA THR A 275 -27.83 -3.37 4.92
C THR A 275 -27.03 -3.32 3.63
N ARG A 276 -25.74 -2.95 3.69
CA ARG A 276 -24.83 -2.98 2.53
C ARG A 276 -24.68 -4.37 1.91
N ASP A 277 -24.53 -5.41 2.73
CA ASP A 277 -24.39 -6.77 2.24
C ASP A 277 -25.68 -7.26 1.57
N ARG A 278 -26.85 -6.85 2.09
CA ARG A 278 -28.15 -7.12 1.46
C ARG A 278 -28.29 -6.39 0.12
N GLU A 279 -27.88 -5.14 0.01
CA GLU A 279 -27.86 -4.40 -1.26
C GLU A 279 -26.91 -5.03 -2.27
N PHE A 280 -25.73 -5.48 -1.83
CA PHE A 280 -24.76 -6.17 -2.67
C PHE A 280 -25.33 -7.51 -3.20
N ALA A 281 -26.02 -8.28 -2.35
CA ALA A 281 -26.69 -9.51 -2.73
C ALA A 281 -27.86 -9.29 -3.71
N VAL A 282 -28.61 -8.20 -3.57
CA VAL A 282 -29.65 -7.83 -4.55
C VAL A 282 -29.03 -7.44 -5.88
N ARG A 283 -27.96 -6.64 -5.85
CA ARG A 283 -27.25 -6.21 -7.06
C ARG A 283 -26.59 -7.36 -7.81
N SER A 284 -26.03 -8.34 -7.09
CA SER A 284 -25.45 -9.53 -7.70
C SER A 284 -26.51 -10.42 -8.36
N ARG A 285 -27.68 -10.60 -7.73
CA ARG A 285 -28.82 -11.32 -8.35
C ARG A 285 -29.31 -10.65 -9.63
N SER A 286 -29.43 -9.32 -9.64
CA SER A 286 -29.81 -8.57 -10.84
C SER A 286 -28.79 -8.71 -11.98
N ASN A 287 -27.50 -8.69 -11.66
CA ASN A 287 -26.44 -8.91 -12.66
C ASN A 287 -26.46 -10.34 -13.24
N VAL A 288 -26.72 -11.35 -12.40
CA VAL A 288 -26.86 -12.75 -12.86
C VAL A 288 -28.10 -12.92 -13.76
N ALA A 289 -29.21 -12.26 -13.44
CA ALA A 289 -30.40 -12.27 -14.29
C ALA A 289 -30.13 -11.60 -15.65
N LEU A 290 -29.40 -10.49 -15.67
CA LEU A 290 -29.02 -9.78 -16.90
C LEU A 290 -28.07 -10.62 -17.78
N LEU A 291 -27.11 -11.32 -17.17
CA LEU A 291 -26.21 -12.24 -17.87
C LEU A 291 -26.98 -13.42 -18.49
N ARG A 292 -27.95 -14.00 -17.77
CA ARG A 292 -28.82 -15.05 -18.31
C ARG A 292 -29.70 -14.56 -19.46
N PHE A 293 -30.24 -13.34 -19.36
CA PHE A 293 -31.02 -12.74 -20.43
C PHE A 293 -30.17 -12.52 -21.70
N LEU A 294 -28.95 -12.01 -21.54
CA LEU A 294 -28.02 -11.83 -22.66
C LEU A 294 -27.61 -13.16 -23.31
N ALA A 295 -27.41 -14.22 -22.52
CA ALA A 295 -27.14 -15.56 -23.04
C ALA A 295 -28.32 -16.11 -23.86
N LEU A 296 -29.56 -15.94 -23.37
CA LEU A 296 -30.76 -16.35 -24.08
C LEU A 296 -30.96 -15.61 -25.41
N VAL A 297 -30.67 -14.30 -25.43
CA VAL A 297 -30.73 -13.50 -26.67
C VAL A 297 -29.64 -13.93 -27.66
N ALA A 298 -28.45 -14.29 -27.18
CA ALA A 298 -27.38 -14.80 -28.04
C ALA A 298 -27.69 -16.18 -28.64
N ASP A 299 -28.33 -17.09 -27.88
CA ASP A 299 -28.77 -18.38 -28.42
C ASP A 299 -29.91 -18.21 -29.46
N TRP A 300 -30.79 -17.22 -29.27
CA TRP A 300 -31.89 -16.97 -30.20
C TRP A 300 -31.43 -16.40 -31.54
N THR A 301 -30.36 -15.61 -31.58
CA THR A 301 -29.80 -15.09 -32.84
C THR A 301 -29.09 -16.16 -33.65
N VAL A 302 -28.51 -17.18 -33.01
CA VAL A 302 -27.88 -18.32 -33.70
C VAL A 302 -28.92 -19.19 -34.43
N VAL A 303 -30.13 -19.32 -33.88
CA VAL A 303 -31.23 -20.11 -34.48
C VAL A 303 -31.88 -19.41 -35.68
N ILE A 304 -31.85 -18.07 -35.75
CA ILE A 304 -32.50 -17.31 -36.85
C ILE A 304 -31.61 -17.23 -38.11
N VAL A 305 -30.30 -17.49 -37.99
CA VAL A 305 -29.32 -17.38 -39.08
C VAL A 305 -28.95 -18.74 -39.70
N ALA A 306 -29.45 -19.85 -39.15
CA ALA A 306 -29.31 -21.21 -39.70
C ALA A 306 -30.55 -21.62 -40.51
#